data_AF-A0A4V2NH42-F1
#
_entry.id   AF-A0A4V2NH42-F1
#
_cell.length_a   1.000
_cell.length_b   1.000
_cell.length_c   1.000
_cell.angle_alpha   90.00
_cell.angle_beta   90.00
_cell.angle_gamma   90.00
#
_symmetry.space_group_name_H-M   'P 1'
#
loop_
_entity.id
_entity.type
_entity.pdbx_description
1 polymer ?
#
loop_
_entity_poly.entity_id
_entity_poly.type
_entity_poly.pdbx_seq_one_letter_code
_entity_poly.pdbx_strand_id
1 'polypeptide(L)'
;MQLRAGTAHALAAFAPPARALEDWHPFVAMMASACGRQTPWPAEFDMVRRWYEPHLERNHEDASIRQADLAQMESIAGTYASRERFLTELTLDPPDATSDESGVPLIDEDYLILSTIHSAKGQEWRNVFVLNGVDGCIPSDLGTGSEEEIDEERRLLYVAMTRAKEDLHIVMPQRFYVHNQTHLADRHVWASRTRFIPAHLLPLFDSHAWPPAPVVSAPTRAGLAAAAQAKIEIAAKLRKMWD
;
A
#
# COMPACT_ATOMS: atom_id res chain seq x y z
N MET A 1 -22.13 31.21 14.83
CA MET A 1 -22.30 30.90 16.27
C MET A 1 -23.44 29.89 16.51
N GLN A 2 -24.58 29.98 15.81
CA GLN A 2 -25.71 29.04 15.95
C GLN A 2 -25.41 27.58 15.53
N LEU A 3 -24.59 27.32 14.51
CA LEU A 3 -24.25 25.95 14.08
C LEU A 3 -23.48 25.13 15.13
N ARG A 4 -22.64 25.78 15.96
CA ARG A 4 -21.77 25.09 16.93
C ARG A 4 -22.52 24.58 18.17
N ALA A 5 -23.54 25.32 18.59
CA ALA A 5 -24.45 24.86 19.66
C ALA A 5 -25.34 23.70 19.17
N GLY A 6 -25.67 23.67 17.88
CA GLY A 6 -26.45 22.59 17.26
C GLY A 6 -25.75 21.23 17.24
N THR A 7 -24.43 21.19 17.00
CA THR A 7 -23.68 19.92 16.94
C THR A 7 -23.61 19.20 18.28
N ALA A 8 -23.25 19.91 19.35
CA ALA A 8 -23.19 19.31 20.70
C ALA A 8 -24.59 18.85 21.17
N HIS A 9 -25.63 19.62 20.86
CA HIS A 9 -27.01 19.25 21.17
C HIS A 9 -27.47 18.01 20.38
N ALA A 10 -27.14 17.93 19.08
CA ALA A 10 -27.46 16.77 18.25
C ALA A 10 -26.77 15.49 18.74
N LEU A 11 -25.51 15.58 19.16
CA LEU A 11 -24.78 14.45 19.74
C LEU A 11 -25.39 14.00 21.07
N ALA A 12 -25.79 14.95 21.93
CA ALA A 12 -26.46 14.65 23.20
C ALA A 12 -27.83 13.98 23.01
N ALA A 13 -28.56 14.33 21.94
CA ALA A 13 -29.87 13.77 21.64
C ALA A 13 -29.82 12.41 20.91
N PHE A 14 -28.66 12.00 20.42
CA PHE A 14 -28.49 10.73 19.73
C PHE A 14 -28.51 9.56 20.72
N ALA A 15 -29.25 8.50 20.38
CA ALA A 15 -29.30 7.26 21.15
C ALA A 15 -28.21 6.29 20.65
N PRO A 16 -27.08 6.12 21.36
CA PRO A 16 -26.01 5.24 20.93
C PRO A 16 -26.39 3.76 21.09
N PRO A 17 -25.76 2.85 20.32
CA PRO A 17 -25.92 1.42 20.54
C PRO A 17 -25.40 1.00 21.92
N ALA A 18 -25.94 -0.09 22.48
CA ALA A 18 -25.64 -0.54 23.84
C ALA A 18 -24.13 -0.64 24.14
N ARG A 19 -23.33 -1.09 23.18
CA ARG A 19 -21.87 -1.22 23.27
C ARG A 19 -21.11 0.10 23.49
N ALA A 20 -21.73 1.24 23.21
CA ALA A 20 -21.11 2.56 23.28
C ALA A 20 -21.68 3.43 24.41
N LEU A 21 -22.64 2.93 25.20
CA LEU A 21 -23.34 3.73 26.22
C LEU A 21 -22.39 4.33 27.26
N GLU A 22 -21.40 3.56 27.71
CA GLU A 22 -20.43 3.99 28.71
C GLU A 22 -19.53 5.13 28.18
N ASP A 23 -19.05 4.99 26.95
CA ASP A 23 -18.11 5.92 26.31
C ASP A 23 -18.80 7.16 25.71
N TRP A 24 -20.11 7.08 25.44
CA TRP A 24 -20.87 8.12 24.72
C TRP A 24 -20.98 9.43 25.50
N HIS A 25 -21.31 9.36 26.79
CA HIS A 25 -21.47 10.58 27.59
C HIS A 25 -20.14 11.35 27.74
N PRO A 26 -19.00 10.70 28.07
CA PRO A 26 -17.68 11.34 28.01
C PRO A 26 -17.35 11.95 26.64
N PHE A 27 -17.69 11.25 25.54
CA PHE A 27 -17.48 11.74 24.17
C PHE A 27 -18.24 13.04 23.91
N VAL A 28 -19.53 13.08 24.23
CA VAL A 28 -20.37 14.27 24.04
C VAL A 28 -19.82 15.46 24.84
N ALA A 29 -19.41 15.23 26.09
CA ALA A 29 -18.82 16.27 26.93
C ALA A 29 -17.51 16.82 26.34
N MET A 30 -16.62 15.93 25.88
CA MET A 30 -15.38 16.29 25.19
C MET A 30 -15.65 17.12 23.92
N MET A 31 -16.57 16.65 23.06
CA MET A 31 -16.95 17.35 21.83
C MET A 31 -17.59 18.71 22.11
N ALA A 32 -18.38 18.85 23.17
CA ALA A 32 -18.96 20.12 23.58
C ALA A 32 -17.89 21.12 24.07
N SER A 33 -16.88 20.65 24.83
CA SER A 33 -15.73 21.46 25.24
C SER A 33 -14.94 21.96 24.03
N ALA A 34 -14.65 21.06 23.07
CA ALA A 34 -13.93 21.37 21.83
C ALA A 34 -14.70 22.36 20.93
N CYS A 35 -15.98 22.07 20.65
CA CYS A 35 -16.84 22.95 19.84
C CYS A 35 -17.05 24.32 20.48
N GLY A 36 -17.17 24.35 21.81
CA GLY A 36 -17.32 25.55 22.62
C GLY A 36 -16.03 26.36 22.78
N ARG A 37 -14.87 25.84 22.35
CA ARG A 37 -13.54 26.42 22.60
C ARG A 37 -13.31 26.72 24.09
N GLN A 38 -13.80 25.85 24.96
CA GLN A 38 -13.61 25.99 26.41
C GLN A 38 -12.16 25.66 26.80
N THR A 39 -11.51 24.80 26.01
CA THR A 39 -10.11 24.43 26.16
C THR A 39 -9.28 25.16 25.12
N PRO A 40 -8.21 25.90 25.50
CA PRO A 40 -7.36 26.58 24.55
C PRO A 40 -6.50 25.58 23.75
N TRP A 41 -6.06 26.02 22.57
CA TRP A 41 -5.06 25.28 21.81
C TRP A 41 -3.67 25.40 22.49
N PRO A 42 -2.84 24.34 22.55
CA PRO A 42 -3.03 22.98 22.02
C PRO A 42 -3.69 21.99 22.99
N ALA A 43 -4.08 22.39 24.19
CA ALA A 43 -4.66 21.49 25.21
C ALA A 43 -5.96 20.79 24.75
N GLU A 44 -6.67 21.36 23.77
CA GLU A 44 -7.77 20.68 23.07
C GLU A 44 -7.34 19.35 22.43
N PHE A 45 -6.12 19.26 21.89
CA PHE A 45 -5.58 18.04 21.28
C PHE A 45 -5.35 16.95 22.33
N ASP A 46 -4.70 17.29 23.45
CA ASP A 46 -4.49 16.37 24.60
C ASP A 46 -5.83 15.80 25.11
N MET A 47 -6.84 16.66 25.26
CA MET A 47 -8.18 16.26 25.69
C MET A 47 -8.79 15.19 24.74
N VAL A 48 -8.66 15.40 23.42
CA VAL A 48 -9.16 14.44 22.42
C VAL A 48 -8.34 13.15 22.47
N ARG A 49 -7.01 13.24 22.55
CA ARG A 49 -6.10 12.10 22.60
C ARG A 49 -6.38 11.20 23.81
N ARG A 50 -6.52 11.78 25.00
CA ARG A 50 -6.84 11.03 26.24
C ARG A 50 -8.19 10.35 26.20
N TRP A 51 -9.20 10.98 25.58
CA TRP A 51 -10.48 10.34 25.40
C TRP A 51 -10.39 9.14 24.44
N TYR A 52 -9.57 9.24 23.39
CA TYR A 52 -9.42 8.19 22.38
C TYR A 52 -8.53 7.02 22.81
N GLU A 53 -7.61 7.24 23.75
CA GLU A 53 -6.60 6.27 24.21
C GLU A 53 -7.19 4.89 24.60
N PRO A 54 -8.25 4.76 25.41
CA PRO A 54 -8.86 3.46 25.71
C PRO A 54 -9.47 2.77 24.48
N HIS A 55 -9.89 3.54 23.48
CA HIS A 55 -10.44 3.01 22.22
C HIS A 55 -9.34 2.55 21.28
N LEU A 56 -8.18 3.22 21.32
CA LEU A 56 -7.00 2.84 20.58
C LEU A 56 -6.52 1.45 21.02
N GLU A 57 -6.40 1.23 22.32
CA GLU A 57 -6.03 -0.07 22.92
C GLU A 57 -7.04 -1.19 22.61
N ARG A 58 -8.33 -0.86 22.59
CA ARG A 58 -9.40 -1.84 22.32
C ARG A 58 -9.48 -2.28 20.85
N ASN A 59 -9.16 -1.38 19.93
CA ASN A 59 -9.44 -1.56 18.50
C ASN A 59 -8.22 -1.96 17.66
N HIS A 60 -7.01 -1.85 18.21
CA HIS A 60 -5.76 -2.01 17.45
C HIS A 60 -4.76 -2.89 18.20
N GLU A 61 -4.19 -3.89 17.51
CA GLU A 61 -3.15 -4.76 18.07
C GLU A 61 -1.84 -4.00 18.31
N ASP A 62 -1.57 -2.98 17.48
CA ASP A 62 -0.42 -2.08 17.46
C ASP A 62 -0.68 -0.77 18.24
N ALA A 63 -1.52 -0.80 19.28
CA ALA A 63 -1.97 0.40 19.99
C ALA A 63 -0.84 1.27 20.57
N SER A 64 0.23 0.66 21.08
CA SER A 64 1.37 1.38 21.67
C SER A 64 2.12 2.24 20.66
N ILE A 65 2.28 1.75 19.43
CA ILE A 65 2.95 2.48 18.34
C ILE A 65 2.10 3.69 17.96
N ARG A 66 0.80 3.47 17.73
CA ARG A 66 -0.16 4.54 17.41
C ARG A 66 -0.24 5.59 18.51
N GLN A 67 -0.12 5.19 19.77
CA GLN A 67 -0.11 6.11 20.90
C GLN A 67 1.12 7.03 20.86
N ALA A 68 2.29 6.49 20.51
CA ALA A 68 3.51 7.26 20.31
C ALA A 68 3.36 8.27 19.14
N ASP A 69 2.77 7.84 18.02
CA ASP A 69 2.48 8.73 16.88
C ASP A 69 1.56 9.89 17.29
N LEU A 70 0.48 9.60 18.02
CA LEU A 70 -0.45 10.64 18.50
C LEU A 70 0.22 11.60 19.50
N ALA A 71 1.15 11.13 20.32
CA ALA A 71 1.93 11.98 21.22
C ALA A 71 2.91 12.87 20.44
N GLN A 72 3.52 12.36 19.38
CA GLN A 72 4.35 13.17 18.47
C GLN A 72 3.50 14.23 17.75
N MET A 73 2.32 13.85 17.24
CA MET A 73 1.38 14.79 16.64
C MET A 73 0.95 15.89 17.62
N GLU A 74 0.73 15.57 18.91
CA GLU A 74 0.44 16.56 19.95
C GLU A 74 1.60 17.54 20.14
N SER A 75 2.85 17.03 20.16
CA SER A 75 4.05 17.87 20.25
C SER A 75 4.16 18.83 19.06
N ILE A 76 3.96 18.33 17.84
CA ILE A 76 3.94 19.12 16.61
C ILE A 76 2.80 20.15 16.64
N ALA A 77 1.60 19.74 17.04
CA ALA A 77 0.42 20.59 17.16
C ALA A 77 0.68 21.80 18.07
N GLY A 78 1.44 21.61 19.15
CA GLY A 78 1.86 22.67 20.07
C GLY A 78 2.75 23.76 19.46
N THR A 79 3.40 23.50 18.32
CA THR A 79 4.21 24.50 17.60
C THR A 79 3.37 25.49 16.80
N TYR A 80 2.08 25.20 16.59
CA TYR A 80 1.16 26.04 15.83
C TYR A 80 0.30 26.92 16.73
N ALA A 81 0.01 28.14 16.26
CA ALA A 81 -0.78 29.11 17.02
C ALA A 81 -2.27 28.74 17.19
N SER A 82 -2.80 27.85 16.33
CA SER A 82 -4.20 27.44 16.40
C SER A 82 -4.45 26.08 15.73
N ARG A 83 -5.55 25.42 16.13
CA ARG A 83 -6.05 24.20 15.48
C ARG A 83 -6.21 24.36 13.98
N GLU A 84 -6.75 25.49 13.54
CA GLU A 84 -6.99 25.74 12.11
C GLU A 84 -5.67 25.78 11.35
N ARG A 85 -4.65 26.46 11.90
CA ARG A 85 -3.31 26.50 11.29
C ARG A 85 -2.68 25.12 11.27
N PHE A 86 -2.73 24.38 12.39
CA PHE A 86 -2.21 23.01 12.46
C PHE A 86 -2.86 22.09 11.43
N LEU A 87 -4.20 22.04 11.38
CA LEU A 87 -4.91 21.20 10.41
C LEU A 87 -4.63 21.62 8.97
N THR A 88 -4.49 22.92 8.70
CA THR A 88 -4.13 23.41 7.36
C THR A 88 -2.75 22.90 6.95
N GLU A 89 -1.75 23.08 7.80
CA GLU A 89 -0.38 22.66 7.52
C GLU A 89 -0.28 21.14 7.43
N LEU A 90 -0.94 20.40 8.33
CA LEU A 90 -1.03 18.94 8.29
C LEU A 90 -1.63 18.43 6.96
N THR A 91 -2.60 19.16 6.38
CA THR A 91 -3.18 18.78 5.08
C THR A 91 -2.33 19.17 3.88
N LEU A 92 -1.46 20.18 4.01
CA LEU A 92 -0.58 20.63 2.94
C LEU A 92 0.71 19.80 2.89
N ASP A 93 1.27 19.50 4.06
CA ASP A 93 2.51 18.78 4.25
C ASP A 93 2.35 17.83 5.45
N PRO A 94 1.70 16.66 5.24
CA PRO A 94 1.56 15.69 6.31
C PRO A 94 2.97 15.23 6.74
N PRO A 95 3.25 15.12 8.05
CA PRO A 95 4.52 14.56 8.50
C PRO A 95 4.66 13.15 7.92
N ASP A 96 5.88 12.80 7.52
CA ASP A 96 6.18 11.45 7.07
C ASP A 96 5.72 10.46 8.14
N ALA A 97 4.73 9.62 7.82
CA ALA A 97 4.27 8.58 8.71
C ALA A 97 5.36 7.50 8.77
N THR A 98 6.27 7.64 9.72
CA THR A 98 7.28 6.63 9.99
C THR A 98 6.57 5.47 10.69
N SER A 99 6.31 4.38 9.97
CA SER A 99 6.11 3.09 10.64
C SER A 99 7.35 2.81 11.50
N ASP A 100 7.17 2.25 12.70
CA ASP A 100 8.24 1.94 13.66
C ASP A 100 9.37 1.04 13.06
N GLU A 101 9.14 0.44 11.89
CA GLU A 101 10.13 -0.33 11.12
C GLU A 101 11.09 0.56 10.29
N SER A 102 10.74 1.82 10.06
CA SER A 102 11.51 2.79 9.28
C SER A 102 11.87 3.97 10.18
N GLY A 103 12.92 3.82 10.99
CA GLY A 103 13.45 4.92 11.80
C GLY A 103 13.96 6.09 10.95
N VAL A 104 14.32 7.21 11.59
CA VAL A 104 14.99 8.33 10.92
C VAL A 104 16.32 7.82 10.36
N PRO A 105 16.57 7.91 9.04
CA PRO A 105 17.82 7.43 8.47
C PRO A 105 19.01 8.13 9.13
N LEU A 106 19.94 7.35 9.69
CA LEU A 106 21.21 7.89 10.15
C LEU A 106 22.05 8.28 8.93
N ILE A 107 22.91 9.31 9.07
CA ILE A 107 23.74 9.83 7.97
C ILE A 107 24.61 8.73 7.32
N ASP A 108 24.95 7.68 8.09
CA ASP A 108 25.82 6.58 7.67
C ASP A 108 25.06 5.27 7.35
N GLU A 109 23.71 5.27 7.34
CA GLU A 109 22.94 4.08 7.03
C GLU A 109 22.57 4.01 5.53
N ASP A 110 22.80 2.84 4.94
CA ASP A 110 22.28 2.51 3.62
C ASP A 110 20.77 2.25 3.73
N TYR A 111 19.96 3.06 3.06
CA TYR A 111 18.51 2.90 3.03
C TYR A 111 17.98 2.78 1.60
N LEU A 112 16.82 2.13 1.48
CA LEU A 112 16.06 2.03 0.23
C LEU A 112 14.90 3.02 0.25
N ILE A 113 14.67 3.68 -0.87
CA ILE A 113 13.53 4.59 -1.03
C ILE A 113 12.40 3.83 -1.72
N LEU A 114 11.29 3.65 -1.01
CA LEU A 114 10.03 3.19 -1.57
C LEU A 114 9.17 4.41 -1.88
N SER A 115 8.79 4.57 -3.14
CA SER A 115 8.01 5.71 -3.61
C SER A 115 6.95 5.26 -4.61
N THR A 116 5.90 6.06 -4.75
CA THR A 116 5.02 5.98 -5.91
C THR A 116 5.68 6.66 -7.12
N ILE A 117 5.23 6.33 -8.34
CA ILE A 117 5.70 6.98 -9.58
C ILE A 117 5.43 8.49 -9.54
N HIS A 118 4.27 8.90 -9.01
CA HIS A 118 3.88 10.30 -8.91
C HIS A 118 4.83 11.10 -8.00
N SER A 119 5.13 10.57 -6.81
CA SER A 119 6.04 11.20 -5.84
C SER A 119 7.49 11.26 -6.34
N ALA A 120 7.87 10.36 -7.26
CA ALA A 120 9.22 10.33 -7.84
C ALA A 120 9.47 11.42 -8.90
N LYS A 121 8.44 12.14 -9.35
CA LYS A 121 8.57 13.17 -10.38
C LYS A 121 9.56 14.26 -9.94
N GLY A 122 10.55 14.55 -10.79
CA GLY A 122 11.58 15.56 -10.52
C GLY A 122 12.75 15.05 -9.67
N GLN A 123 12.68 13.83 -9.15
CA GLN A 123 13.77 13.17 -8.44
C GLN A 123 14.52 12.21 -9.38
N GLU A 124 15.75 11.84 -9.05
CA GLU A 124 16.56 10.90 -9.83
C GLU A 124 17.51 10.10 -8.93
N TRP A 125 17.69 8.82 -9.25
CA TRP A 125 18.56 7.90 -8.50
C TRP A 125 19.50 7.17 -9.45
N ARG A 126 20.61 6.64 -8.92
CA ARG A 126 21.53 5.82 -9.72
C ARG A 126 20.81 4.60 -10.28
N ASN A 127 20.13 3.85 -9.40
CA ASN A 127 19.44 2.62 -9.73
C ASN A 127 17.95 2.73 -9.40
N VAL A 128 17.08 2.37 -10.33
CA VAL A 128 15.62 2.40 -10.14
C VAL A 128 15.00 1.06 -10.49
N PHE A 129 14.18 0.56 -9.57
CA PHE A 129 13.40 -0.66 -9.75
C PHE A 129 11.93 -0.29 -9.92
N VAL A 130 11.42 -0.39 -11.14
CA VAL A 130 9.99 -0.25 -11.42
C VAL A 130 9.33 -1.61 -11.18
N LEU A 131 8.64 -1.73 -10.06
CA LEU A 131 7.90 -2.94 -9.71
C LEU A 131 6.59 -3.04 -10.51
N ASN A 132 6.08 -4.26 -10.66
CA ASN A 132 4.81 -4.56 -11.31
C ASN A 132 4.69 -3.98 -12.73
N GLY A 133 5.71 -4.20 -13.58
CA GLY A 133 5.66 -3.95 -15.02
C GLY A 133 4.69 -4.88 -15.77
N VAL A 134 3.43 -4.86 -15.33
CA VAL A 134 2.36 -5.83 -15.62
C VAL A 134 1.17 -5.09 -16.20
N ASP A 135 0.53 -5.70 -17.20
CA ASP A 135 -0.71 -5.17 -17.77
C ASP A 135 -1.86 -5.26 -16.77
N GLY A 136 -2.55 -4.14 -16.54
CA GLY A 136 -3.54 -3.96 -15.46
C GLY A 136 -2.96 -3.32 -14.19
N CYS A 137 -1.63 -3.30 -14.02
CA CYS A 137 -0.95 -2.46 -13.04
C CYS A 137 -0.40 -1.17 -13.67
N ILE A 138 0.22 -1.28 -14.84
CA ILE A 138 0.66 -0.16 -15.66
C ILE A 138 0.47 -0.53 -17.15
N PRO A 139 -0.54 0.00 -17.86
CA PRO A 139 -1.56 0.91 -17.34
C PRO A 139 -2.40 0.24 -16.24
N SER A 140 -2.81 1.02 -15.25
CA SER A 140 -3.80 0.62 -14.25
C SER A 140 -5.13 0.35 -14.95
N ASP A 141 -5.83 -0.73 -14.59
CA ASP A 141 -7.17 -1.03 -15.13
C ASP A 141 -8.15 0.16 -14.95
N LEU A 142 -7.97 0.95 -13.90
CA LEU A 142 -8.78 2.16 -13.63
C LEU A 142 -8.46 3.33 -14.58
N GLY A 143 -7.29 3.33 -15.23
CA GLY A 143 -6.82 4.34 -16.17
C GLY A 143 -6.89 3.90 -17.63
N THR A 144 -7.81 3.00 -17.97
CA THR A 144 -7.96 2.46 -19.34
C THR A 144 -9.33 2.73 -19.98
N GLY A 145 -10.11 3.66 -19.42
CA GLY A 145 -11.45 3.98 -19.91
C GLY A 145 -11.47 4.79 -21.21
N SER A 146 -10.37 5.48 -21.54
CA SER A 146 -10.19 6.27 -22.76
C SER A 146 -8.74 6.21 -23.28
N GLU A 147 -8.53 6.67 -24.51
CA GLU A 147 -7.18 6.75 -25.11
C GLU A 147 -6.32 7.77 -24.37
N GLU A 148 -6.92 8.90 -23.95
CA GLU A 148 -6.24 9.95 -23.19
C GLU A 148 -5.75 9.45 -21.82
N GLU A 149 -6.55 8.65 -21.12
CA GLU A 149 -6.15 8.04 -19.84
C GLU A 149 -4.99 7.05 -20.03
N ILE A 150 -5.04 6.24 -21.09
CA ILE A 150 -3.96 5.29 -21.42
C ILE A 150 -2.66 6.05 -21.73
N ASP A 151 -2.74 7.17 -22.45
CA ASP A 151 -1.57 7.99 -22.74
C ASP A 151 -0.99 8.68 -21.49
N GLU A 152 -1.83 9.03 -20.52
CA GLU A 152 -1.35 9.52 -19.23
C GLU A 152 -0.64 8.41 -18.43
N GLU A 153 -1.20 7.20 -18.38
CA GLU A 153 -0.54 6.04 -17.77
C GLU A 153 0.80 5.71 -18.47
N ARG A 154 0.87 5.86 -19.79
CA ARG A 154 2.11 5.70 -20.55
C ARG A 154 3.15 6.74 -20.15
N ARG A 155 2.74 8.00 -19.93
CA ARG A 155 3.62 9.05 -19.42
C ARG A 155 4.10 8.75 -18.00
N LEU A 156 3.25 8.16 -17.15
CA LEU A 156 3.66 7.71 -15.82
C LEU A 156 4.79 6.68 -15.90
N LEU A 157 4.66 5.67 -16.76
CA LEU A 157 5.74 4.70 -16.96
C LEU A 157 7.02 5.38 -17.48
N TYR A 158 6.90 6.32 -18.44
CA TYR A 158 8.05 7.10 -18.92
C TYR A 158 8.71 7.91 -17.81
N VAL A 159 7.94 8.55 -16.93
CA VAL A 159 8.46 9.28 -15.76
C VAL A 159 9.24 8.31 -14.88
N ALA A 160 8.68 7.15 -14.53
CA ALA A 160 9.34 6.15 -13.70
C ALA A 160 10.68 5.68 -14.30
N MET A 161 10.69 5.34 -15.60
CA MET A 161 11.88 4.88 -16.31
C MET A 161 12.97 5.95 -16.36
N THR A 162 12.60 7.21 -16.57
CA THR A 162 13.55 8.34 -16.64
C THR A 162 14.03 8.84 -15.28
N ARG A 163 13.61 8.23 -14.16
CA ARG A 163 14.21 8.53 -12.84
C ARG A 163 15.57 7.83 -12.66
N ALA A 164 15.88 6.82 -13.48
CA ALA A 164 17.15 6.09 -13.43
C ALA A 164 18.27 6.86 -14.14
N LYS A 165 19.44 6.97 -13.50
CA LYS A 165 20.65 7.56 -14.10
C LYS A 165 21.57 6.53 -14.72
N GLU A 166 21.70 5.38 -14.08
CA GLU A 166 22.64 4.32 -14.48
C GLU A 166 21.84 3.06 -14.83
N ASP A 167 21.22 2.41 -13.84
CA ASP A 167 20.52 1.15 -14.05
C ASP A 167 19.00 1.27 -13.86
N LEU A 168 18.25 0.79 -14.85
CA LEU A 168 16.80 0.66 -14.81
C LEU A 168 16.42 -0.83 -14.82
N HIS A 169 15.69 -1.25 -13.80
CA HIS A 169 15.13 -2.60 -13.72
C HIS A 169 13.61 -2.53 -13.74
N ILE A 170 12.98 -3.21 -14.70
CA ILE A 170 11.52 -3.34 -14.76
C ILE A 170 11.15 -4.75 -14.35
N VAL A 171 10.51 -4.88 -13.20
CA VAL A 171 10.23 -6.15 -12.56
C VAL A 171 8.81 -6.57 -12.85
N MET A 172 8.66 -7.76 -13.42
CA MET A 172 7.38 -8.41 -13.66
C MET A 172 7.29 -9.66 -12.75
N PRO A 173 6.44 -9.68 -11.71
CA PRO A 173 6.22 -10.90 -10.94
C PRO A 173 5.64 -11.98 -11.87
N GLN A 174 5.99 -13.24 -11.66
CA GLN A 174 5.43 -14.32 -12.48
C GLN A 174 3.96 -14.61 -12.13
N ARG A 175 3.61 -14.47 -10.84
CA ARG A 175 2.30 -14.75 -10.27
C ARG A 175 1.93 -13.66 -9.27
N PHE A 176 0.66 -13.29 -9.24
CA PHE A 176 0.10 -12.42 -8.21
C PHE A 176 -1.09 -13.09 -7.53
N TYR A 177 -1.16 -12.90 -6.21
CA TYR A 177 -2.24 -13.39 -5.37
C TYR A 177 -3.36 -12.37 -5.36
N VAL A 178 -4.55 -12.80 -5.72
CA VAL A 178 -5.73 -11.92 -5.72
C VAL A 178 -6.51 -12.18 -4.45
N HIS A 179 -6.75 -11.13 -3.68
CA HIS A 179 -7.59 -11.21 -2.48
C HIS A 179 -9.06 -11.38 -2.91
N ASN A 180 -9.86 -12.10 -2.12
CA ASN A 180 -11.32 -12.28 -2.35
C ASN A 180 -11.73 -13.19 -3.53
N GLN A 181 -10.89 -14.16 -3.90
CA GLN A 181 -11.30 -15.19 -4.86
C GLN A 181 -12.25 -16.21 -4.23
N THR A 182 -13.16 -16.78 -5.04
CA THR A 182 -14.03 -17.88 -4.60
C THR A 182 -13.19 -19.10 -4.23
N HIS A 183 -13.67 -19.91 -3.28
CA HIS A 183 -12.94 -21.08 -2.77
C HIS A 183 -12.57 -22.12 -3.87
N LEU A 184 -13.22 -22.06 -5.04
CA LEU A 184 -12.98 -22.94 -6.19
C LEU A 184 -12.05 -22.32 -7.26
N ALA A 185 -11.66 -21.05 -7.12
CA ALA A 185 -10.79 -20.39 -8.08
C ALA A 185 -9.30 -20.62 -7.77
N ASP A 186 -8.47 -20.52 -8.80
CA ASP A 186 -7.02 -20.58 -8.65
C ASP A 186 -6.53 -19.42 -7.78
N ARG A 187 -5.76 -19.74 -6.72
CA ARG A 187 -5.25 -18.80 -5.71
C ARG A 187 -4.40 -17.63 -6.25
N HIS A 188 -4.06 -17.67 -7.54
CA HIS A 188 -3.19 -16.70 -8.19
C HIS A 188 -3.56 -16.55 -9.66
N VAL A 189 -3.18 -15.41 -10.21
CA VAL A 189 -3.24 -15.15 -11.64
C VAL A 189 -1.82 -14.95 -12.17
N TRP A 190 -1.62 -15.34 -13.43
CA TRP A 190 -0.35 -15.17 -14.12
C TRP A 190 -0.21 -13.76 -14.66
N ALA A 191 0.99 -13.21 -14.51
CA ALA A 191 1.28 -11.89 -15.01
C ALA A 191 1.44 -11.84 -16.51
N SER A 192 0.77 -10.87 -17.12
CA SER A 192 1.07 -10.40 -18.46
C SER A 192 1.99 -9.19 -18.36
N ARG A 193 3.07 -9.16 -19.14
CA ARG A 193 3.93 -7.97 -19.25
C ARG A 193 3.08 -6.78 -19.68
N THR A 194 3.37 -5.60 -19.13
CA THR A 194 2.74 -4.34 -19.55
C THR A 194 2.70 -4.19 -21.07
N ARG A 195 1.54 -3.78 -21.61
CA ARG A 195 1.39 -3.49 -23.03
C ARG A 195 2.24 -2.31 -23.52
N PHE A 196 2.75 -1.47 -22.60
CA PHE A 196 3.65 -0.36 -22.93
C PHE A 196 5.07 -0.80 -23.28
N ILE A 197 5.44 -2.04 -22.95
CA ILE A 197 6.71 -2.65 -23.39
C ILE A 197 6.36 -3.84 -24.30
N PRO A 198 5.97 -3.59 -25.56
CA PRO A 198 5.65 -4.64 -26.51
C PRO A 198 6.88 -5.49 -26.86
N ALA A 199 6.65 -6.67 -27.43
CA ALA A 199 7.69 -7.66 -27.70
C ALA A 199 8.86 -7.13 -28.56
N HIS A 200 8.58 -6.19 -29.47
CA HIS A 200 9.59 -5.59 -30.33
C HIS A 200 10.57 -4.67 -29.60
N LEU A 201 10.25 -4.22 -28.38
CA LEU A 201 11.17 -3.46 -27.54
C LEU A 201 12.06 -4.33 -26.67
N LEU A 202 11.73 -5.62 -26.47
CA LEU A 202 12.52 -6.53 -25.64
C LEU A 202 14.00 -6.63 -26.02
N PRO A 203 14.40 -6.56 -27.31
CA PRO A 203 15.81 -6.54 -27.67
C PRO A 203 16.60 -5.32 -27.13
N LEU A 204 15.92 -4.29 -26.62
CA LEU A 204 16.52 -3.13 -25.97
C LEU A 204 16.75 -3.33 -24.47
N PHE A 205 16.34 -4.48 -23.91
CA PHE A 205 16.46 -4.82 -22.50
C PHE A 205 17.21 -6.13 -22.30
N ASP A 206 18.02 -6.19 -21.25
CA ASP A 206 18.53 -7.47 -20.76
C ASP A 206 17.42 -8.22 -20.01
N SER A 207 16.99 -9.34 -20.58
CA SER A 207 15.88 -10.13 -20.04
C SER A 207 16.39 -11.19 -19.08
N HIS A 208 16.08 -11.03 -17.78
CA HIS A 208 16.43 -11.98 -16.73
C HIS A 208 15.19 -12.64 -16.12
N ALA A 209 15.27 -13.95 -15.89
CA ALA A 209 14.26 -14.70 -15.14
C ALA A 209 14.80 -15.02 -13.74
N TRP A 210 13.96 -14.85 -12.71
CA TRP A 210 14.29 -15.23 -11.34
C TRP A 210 13.17 -16.10 -10.73
N PRO A 211 13.48 -17.28 -10.16
CA PRO A 211 14.80 -17.91 -10.12
C PRO A 211 15.31 -18.25 -11.54
N PRO A 212 16.63 -18.37 -11.75
CA PRO A 212 17.19 -18.69 -13.06
C PRO A 212 16.54 -19.97 -13.59
N ALA A 213 16.07 -19.94 -14.84
CA ALA A 213 15.54 -21.15 -15.46
C ALA A 213 16.64 -22.23 -15.42
N PRO A 214 16.33 -23.44 -14.95
CA PRO A 214 17.31 -24.52 -15.00
C PRO A 214 17.76 -24.68 -16.45
N VAL A 215 19.08 -24.75 -16.66
CA VAL A 215 19.63 -24.97 -18.00
C VAL A 215 19.09 -26.32 -18.47
N VAL A 216 18.12 -26.28 -19.38
CA VAL A 216 17.56 -27.49 -19.98
C VAL A 216 18.63 -28.01 -20.94
N SER A 217 19.51 -28.88 -20.44
CA SER A 217 20.39 -29.66 -21.32
C SER A 217 19.51 -30.40 -22.32
N ALA A 218 19.93 -30.43 -23.59
CA ALA A 218 19.24 -31.20 -24.62
C ALA A 218 18.92 -32.60 -24.08
N PRO A 219 17.67 -33.09 -24.22
CA PRO A 219 17.27 -34.32 -23.57
C PRO A 219 18.14 -35.47 -24.09
N THR A 220 18.86 -36.11 -23.18
CA THR A 220 19.70 -37.26 -23.54
C THR A 220 18.81 -38.39 -24.04
N ARG A 221 19.33 -39.25 -24.92
CA ARG A 221 18.59 -40.43 -25.41
C ARG A 221 18.08 -41.30 -24.26
N ALA A 222 18.84 -41.36 -23.16
CA ALA A 222 18.44 -42.02 -21.92
C ALA A 222 17.29 -41.29 -21.20
N GLY A 223 17.33 -39.96 -21.12
CA GLY A 223 16.24 -39.15 -20.55
C GLY A 223 14.93 -39.28 -21.34
N LEU A 224 15.01 -39.33 -22.67
CA LEU A 224 13.85 -39.56 -23.55
C LEU A 224 13.26 -40.97 -23.35
N ALA A 225 14.11 -41.99 -23.25
CA ALA A 225 13.67 -43.36 -22.99
C ALA A 225 13.02 -43.50 -21.61
N ALA A 226 13.59 -42.86 -20.57
CA ALA A 226 13.03 -42.85 -19.22
C ALA A 226 11.66 -42.14 -19.15
N ALA A 227 11.52 -41.00 -19.84
CA ALA A 227 10.25 -40.29 -19.92
C ALA A 227 9.16 -41.08 -20.66
N ALA A 228 9.53 -41.80 -21.72
CA ALA A 228 8.61 -42.70 -22.44
C ALA A 228 8.16 -43.87 -21.55
N GLN A 229 9.08 -44.49 -20.81
CA GLN A 229 8.77 -45.57 -19.86
C GLN A 229 7.84 -45.08 -18.73
N ALA A 230 8.11 -43.91 -18.16
CA ALA A 230 7.26 -43.32 -17.13
C ALA A 230 5.83 -43.05 -17.63
N LYS A 231 5.66 -42.57 -18.87
CA LYS A 231 4.33 -42.42 -19.49
C LYS A 231 3.58 -43.76 -19.61
N ILE A 232 4.27 -44.82 -19.99
CA ILE A 232 3.70 -46.17 -20.14
C ILE A 232 3.25 -46.71 -18.77
N GLU A 233 4.07 -46.51 -17.74
CA GLU A 233 3.75 -46.95 -16.37
C GLU A 233 2.56 -46.19 -15.77
N ILE A 234 2.48 -44.87 -15.97
CA ILE A 234 1.32 -44.08 -15.54
C ILE A 234 0.05 -44.57 -16.24
N ALA A 235 0.09 -44.81 -17.55
CA ALA A 235 -1.05 -45.33 -18.30
C ALA A 235 -1.45 -46.76 -17.89
N ALA A 236 -0.49 -47.59 -17.47
CA ALA A 236 -0.77 -48.92 -16.93
C ALA A 236 -1.38 -48.85 -15.52
N LYS A 237 -0.89 -47.93 -14.68
CA LYS A 237 -1.39 -47.70 -13.31
C LYS A 237 -2.80 -47.12 -13.31
N LEU A 238 -3.10 -46.21 -14.24
CA LEU A 238 -4.43 -45.67 -14.46
C LEU A 238 -5.42 -46.76 -14.91
N ARG A 239 -5.04 -47.63 -15.85
CA ARG A 239 -5.89 -48.77 -16.26
C ARG A 239 -6.21 -49.71 -15.09
N LYS A 240 -5.23 -50.02 -14.25
CA LYS A 240 -5.40 -50.82 -13.04
C LYS A 240 -6.28 -50.18 -11.94
N MET A 241 -6.55 -48.87 -12.01
CA MET A 241 -7.45 -48.18 -11.08
C MET A 241 -8.93 -48.27 -11.50
N TRP A 242 -9.21 -48.69 -12.74
CA TRP A 242 -10.56 -48.78 -13.30
C TRP A 242 -11.02 -50.22 -13.60
N ASP A 243 -10.20 -51.22 -13.27
CA ASP A 243 -10.55 -52.65 -13.17
C ASP A 243 -10.74 -53.04 -11.71
#